data_AF-A0A6L2LVZ2-F1
#
_entry.id   AF-A0A6L2LVZ2-F1
#
_cell.length_a   1.000
_cell.length_b   1.000
_cell.length_c   1.000
_cell.angle_alpha   90.00
_cell.angle_beta   90.00
_cell.angle_gamma   90.00
#
_symmetry.space_group_name_H-M   'P 1'
#
loop_
_entity.id
_entity.type
_entity.pdbx_description
1 polymer ?
#
loop_
_entity_poly.entity_id
_entity_poly.type
_entity_poly.pdbx_seq_one_letter_code
_entity_poly.pdbx_strand_id
1 'polypeptide(L)'
;MIPHKTKRGAWELARLKVYEGVLTPYNRKKRMVIPDAFKDLRLTVGHKYCLLGKLSYKVGWNRYETIKICKVESDGWCLEAMARKETTRRFNTIITSLKALNEGYSSKNYVRKFLRALHSKWRAKDTVIEDSKDLTSLSFDELIGNLKVHEMIIKKDFEIVKAKGEMRSLALKAKKESIDEECSTSESEDEE
;
A
#
# COMPACT_ATOMS: atom_id res chain seq x y z
N MET A 1 7.22 22.80 19.22
CA MET A 1 7.65 23.89 20.12
C MET A 1 6.44 24.45 20.84
N ILE A 2 5.76 23.62 21.63
CA ILE A 2 4.54 23.99 22.36
C ILE A 2 4.86 23.87 23.86
N PRO A 3 4.42 24.80 24.71
CA PRO A 3 4.65 24.74 26.15
C PRO A 3 3.85 23.59 26.80
N HIS A 4 4.45 22.40 26.83
CA HIS A 4 3.82 21.13 27.24
C HIS A 4 3.41 21.06 28.71
N LYS A 5 4.01 21.90 29.58
CA LYS A 5 3.67 21.96 31.01
C LYS A 5 2.31 22.60 31.27
N THR A 6 1.83 23.45 30.35
CA THR A 6 0.50 24.04 30.48
C THR A 6 -0.56 23.04 30.07
N LYS A 7 -1.74 23.06 30.72
CA LYS A 7 -2.88 22.21 30.33
C LYS A 7 -3.15 22.37 28.82
N ARG A 8 -3.26 23.61 28.34
CA ARG A 8 -3.46 23.93 26.92
C ARG A 8 -2.41 23.28 26.00
N GLY A 9 -1.12 23.37 26.35
CA GLY A 9 -0.07 22.79 25.53
C GLY A 9 -0.11 21.26 25.47
N ALA A 10 -0.49 20.60 26.58
CA ALA A 10 -0.71 19.16 26.59
C ALA A 10 -1.87 18.74 25.65
N TRP A 11 -2.98 19.49 25.67
CA TRP A 11 -4.12 19.25 24.75
C TRP A 11 -3.73 19.41 23.28
N GLU A 12 -2.92 20.41 22.94
CA GLU A 12 -2.47 20.59 21.55
C GLU A 12 -1.50 19.48 21.10
N LEU A 13 -0.61 19.03 21.98
CA LEU A 13 0.28 17.90 21.67
C LEU A 13 -0.48 16.59 21.47
N ALA A 14 -1.57 16.38 22.21
CA ALA A 14 -2.41 15.18 22.04
C ALA A 14 -3.06 15.08 20.64
N ARG A 15 -3.20 16.20 19.93
CA ARG A 15 -3.72 16.21 18.55
C ARG A 15 -2.69 15.73 17.52
N LEU A 16 -1.40 15.86 17.82
CA LEU A 16 -0.32 15.49 16.91
C LEU A 16 0.03 14.02 17.07
N LYS A 17 0.03 13.28 15.96
CA LYS A 17 0.50 11.89 15.89
C LYS A 17 1.64 11.79 14.89
N VAL A 18 2.78 11.27 15.33
CA VAL A 18 3.99 11.11 14.52
C VAL A 18 4.35 9.64 14.47
N TYR A 19 4.64 9.15 13.27
CA TYR A 19 5.02 7.76 13.02
C TYR A 19 6.26 7.71 12.14
N GLU A 20 7.08 6.68 12.32
CA GLU A 20 8.16 6.37 11.39
C GLU A 20 7.62 5.42 10.30
N GLY A 21 7.68 5.86 9.05
CA GLY A 21 7.00 5.18 7.94
C GLY A 21 5.52 5.56 7.82
N VAL A 22 4.77 4.77 7.06
CA VAL A 22 3.35 5.05 6.78
C VAL A 22 2.50 3.86 7.19
N LEU A 23 1.89 3.96 8.37
CA LEU A 23 1.02 2.91 8.89
C LEU A 23 -0.33 2.90 8.17
N THR A 24 -0.96 1.73 8.11
CA THR A 24 -2.39 1.57 7.83
C THR A 24 -3.17 2.24 8.98
N PRO A 25 -4.12 3.17 8.77
CA PRO A 25 -4.91 3.50 7.58
C PRO A 25 -4.43 4.74 6.78
N TYR A 26 -3.28 5.33 7.13
CA TYR A 26 -2.79 6.57 6.53
C TYR A 26 -2.17 6.38 5.16
N ASN A 27 -1.77 5.16 4.80
CA ASN A 27 -1.28 4.81 3.47
C ASN A 27 -2.28 5.09 2.33
N ARG A 28 -3.59 4.99 2.60
CA ARG A 28 -4.65 5.26 1.61
C ARG A 28 -5.04 6.74 1.53
N LYS A 29 -4.63 7.56 2.49
CA LYS A 29 -4.97 8.99 2.53
C LYS A 29 -3.97 9.79 1.72
N LYS A 30 -4.43 10.87 1.07
CA LYS A 30 -3.56 11.80 0.36
C LYS A 30 -2.62 12.46 1.37
N ARG A 31 -1.31 12.35 1.11
CA ARG A 31 -0.27 12.99 1.93
C ARG A 31 0.09 14.33 1.30
N MET A 32 0.31 15.32 2.16
CA MET A 32 0.75 16.65 1.77
C MET A 32 2.19 16.86 2.21
N VAL A 33 2.92 17.70 1.48
CA VAL A 33 4.28 18.13 1.82
C VAL A 33 4.21 19.62 2.14
N ILE A 34 4.94 20.04 3.18
CA ILE A 34 5.10 21.46 3.50
C ILE A 34 6.30 21.96 2.70
N PRO A 35 6.11 22.79 1.66
CA PRO A 35 7.21 23.23 0.78
C PRO A 35 8.25 24.03 1.55
N ASP A 36 7.81 24.79 2.54
CA ASP A 36 8.67 25.52 3.46
C ASP A 36 9.60 24.60 4.26
N ALA A 37 9.23 23.38 4.61
CA ALA A 37 10.15 22.50 5.32
C ALA A 37 10.98 21.61 4.37
N PHE A 38 10.84 21.79 3.06
CA PHE A 38 11.41 20.87 2.09
C PHE A 38 12.90 21.11 1.91
N LYS A 39 13.68 20.06 2.20
CA LYS A 39 15.14 20.11 2.17
C LYS A 39 15.68 20.65 0.84
N ASP A 40 15.20 20.13 -0.28
CA ASP A 40 15.80 20.47 -1.58
C ASP A 40 15.45 21.90 -2.04
N LEU A 41 14.43 22.53 -1.43
CA LEU A 41 14.12 23.94 -1.64
C LEU A 41 14.92 24.86 -0.70
N ARG A 42 15.21 24.41 0.53
CA ARG A 42 15.86 25.25 1.56
C ARG A 42 17.36 25.09 1.66
N LEU A 43 17.90 23.91 1.38
CA LEU A 43 19.31 23.62 1.56
C LEU A 43 20.04 23.87 0.24
N THR A 44 21.08 24.71 0.29
CA THR A 44 21.98 24.95 -0.83
C THR A 44 22.71 23.67 -1.22
N VAL A 45 22.90 23.50 -2.53
CA VAL A 45 23.61 22.34 -3.09
C VAL A 45 25.03 22.31 -2.54
N GLY A 46 25.45 21.16 -2.01
CA GLY A 46 26.79 20.96 -1.42
C GLY A 46 26.81 20.98 0.12
N HIS A 47 25.75 21.42 0.78
CA HIS A 47 25.69 21.35 2.25
C HIS A 47 25.38 19.93 2.73
N LYS A 48 26.18 19.47 3.70
CA LYS A 48 26.01 18.17 4.35
C LYS A 48 24.74 18.17 5.21
N TYR A 49 24.00 17.07 5.16
CA TYR A 49 22.80 16.86 5.97
C TYR A 49 22.78 15.46 6.56
N CYS A 50 22.01 15.30 7.64
CA CYS A 50 21.85 14.03 8.32
C CYS A 50 20.45 13.46 8.06
N LEU A 51 20.38 12.16 7.81
CA LEU A 51 19.10 11.43 7.75
C LEU A 51 18.74 10.96 9.16
N LEU A 52 17.56 11.36 9.64
CA LEU A 52 17.09 11.04 10.98
C LEU A 52 17.17 9.52 11.27
N GLY A 53 16.70 8.68 10.34
CA GLY A 53 16.76 7.22 10.51
C GLY A 53 18.19 6.66 10.68
N LYS A 54 19.18 7.23 9.98
CA LYS A 54 20.60 6.82 10.14
C LYS A 54 21.16 7.25 11.50
N LEU A 55 20.78 8.44 11.97
CA LEU A 55 21.20 8.95 13.27
C LEU A 55 20.57 8.14 14.40
N SER A 56 19.26 7.89 14.33
CA SER A 56 18.53 7.09 15.32
C SER A 56 19.11 5.67 15.45
N TYR A 57 19.49 5.05 14.33
CA TYR A 57 20.16 3.75 14.36
C TYR A 57 21.48 3.79 15.13
N LYS A 58 22.32 4.82 14.91
CA LYS A 58 23.61 4.97 15.61
C LYS A 58 23.46 5.16 17.12
N VAL A 59 22.39 5.81 17.57
CA VAL A 59 22.12 6.00 19.01
C VAL A 59 21.44 4.79 19.66
N GLY A 60 21.39 3.64 18.97
CA GLY A 60 20.89 2.37 19.52
C GLY A 60 19.43 2.07 19.24
N TRP A 61 18.79 2.75 18.28
CA TRP A 61 17.41 2.45 17.93
C TRP A 61 17.29 1.30 16.91
N ASN A 62 17.04 0.10 17.42
CA ASN A 62 17.10 -1.16 16.67
C ASN A 62 15.89 -1.47 15.75
N ARG A 63 14.96 -0.52 15.57
CA ARG A 63 13.71 -0.73 14.78
C ARG A 63 13.86 -0.37 13.30
N TYR A 64 14.99 0.22 12.94
CA TYR A 64 15.26 0.76 11.61
C TYR A 64 15.14 -0.30 10.49
N GLU A 65 15.63 -1.52 10.72
CA GLU A 65 15.66 -2.56 9.70
C GLU A 65 14.26 -3.13 9.41
N THR A 66 13.45 -3.35 10.44
CA THR A 66 12.05 -3.76 10.29
C THR A 66 11.25 -2.74 9.48
N ILE A 67 11.47 -1.45 9.73
CA ILE A 67 10.74 -0.37 9.06
C ILE A 67 11.12 -0.26 7.58
N LYS A 68 12.39 -0.47 7.23
CA LYS A 68 12.80 -0.56 5.82
C LYS A 68 12.11 -1.72 5.10
N ILE A 69 12.10 -2.90 5.72
CA ILE A 69 11.47 -4.10 5.13
C ILE A 69 9.99 -3.83 4.88
N CYS A 70 9.27 -3.31 5.89
CA CYS A 70 7.86 -2.95 5.74
C CYS A 70 7.62 -1.87 4.67
N LYS A 71 8.56 -0.94 4.48
CA LYS A 71 8.46 0.07 3.43
C LYS A 71 8.64 -0.52 2.03
N VAL A 72 9.65 -1.36 1.84
CA VAL A 72 9.87 -2.07 0.56
C VAL A 72 8.66 -2.93 0.21
N GLU A 73 8.12 -3.65 1.19
CA GLU A 73 6.90 -4.44 1.03
C GLU A 73 5.72 -3.54 0.63
N SER A 74 5.49 -2.44 1.34
CA SER A 74 4.42 -1.49 1.01
C SER A 74 4.55 -0.89 -0.39
N ASP A 75 5.76 -0.50 -0.80
CA ASP A 75 6.02 0.11 -2.11
C ASP A 75 5.87 -0.93 -3.23
N GLY A 76 6.31 -2.17 -3.03
CA GLY A 76 6.09 -3.29 -3.94
C GLY A 76 4.60 -3.60 -4.15
N TRP A 77 3.83 -3.60 -3.07
CA TRP A 77 2.37 -3.73 -3.13
C TRP A 77 1.70 -2.58 -3.87
N CYS A 78 2.16 -1.34 -3.67
CA CYS A 78 1.67 -0.19 -4.41
C CYS A 78 1.93 -0.32 -5.91
N LEU A 79 3.13 -0.78 -6.31
CA LEU A 79 3.47 -1.03 -7.71
C LEU A 79 2.60 -2.13 -8.32
N GLU A 80 2.39 -3.23 -7.61
CA GLU A 80 1.55 -4.32 -8.09
C GLU A 80 0.08 -3.89 -8.25
N ALA A 81 -0.44 -3.12 -7.28
CA ALA A 81 -1.79 -2.57 -7.34
C ALA A 81 -1.96 -1.54 -8.48
N MET A 82 -0.96 -0.68 -8.72
CA MET A 82 -0.96 0.25 -9.84
C MET A 82 -0.93 -0.49 -11.18
N ALA A 83 -0.06 -1.49 -11.32
CA ALA A 83 0.01 -2.34 -12.52
C ALA A 83 -1.33 -3.06 -12.77
N ARG A 84 -1.99 -3.56 -11.72
CA ARG A 84 -3.30 -4.22 -11.83
C ARG A 84 -4.37 -3.26 -12.34
N LYS A 85 -4.48 -2.06 -11.76
CA LYS A 85 -5.43 -1.03 -12.21
C LYS A 85 -5.20 -0.64 -13.67
N GLU A 86 -3.95 -0.49 -14.08
CA GLU A 86 -3.58 -0.18 -15.46
C GLU A 86 -4.00 -1.31 -16.42
N THR A 87 -3.75 -2.58 -16.07
CA THR A 87 -4.18 -3.72 -16.89
C THR A 87 -5.71 -3.80 -17.02
N THR A 88 -6.46 -3.57 -15.94
CA THR A 88 -7.94 -3.52 -15.98
C THR A 88 -8.43 -2.37 -16.86
N ARG A 89 -7.78 -1.20 -16.79
CA ARG A 89 -8.15 -0.04 -17.60
C ARG A 89 -7.96 -0.32 -19.08
N ARG A 90 -6.77 -0.82 -19.49
CA ARG A 90 -6.48 -1.21 -20.87
C ARG A 90 -7.44 -2.27 -21.38
N PHE A 91 -7.76 -3.26 -20.56
CA PHE A 91 -8.70 -4.32 -20.88
C PHE A 91 -10.10 -3.78 -21.20
N ASN A 92 -10.63 -2.89 -20.37
CA ASN A 92 -11.94 -2.27 -20.60
C ASN A 92 -11.94 -1.38 -21.85
N THR A 93 -10.83 -0.69 -22.16
CA THR A 93 -10.67 0.03 -23.43
C THR A 93 -10.73 -0.90 -24.64
N ILE A 94 -10.11 -2.07 -24.55
CA ILE A 94 -10.17 -3.07 -25.64
C ILE A 94 -11.60 -3.61 -25.78
N ILE A 95 -12.27 -3.99 -24.69
CA ILE A 95 -13.66 -4.49 -24.75
C ILE A 95 -14.59 -3.46 -25.39
N THR A 96 -14.48 -2.19 -24.98
CA THR A 96 -15.32 -1.12 -25.54
C THR A 96 -15.06 -0.92 -27.03
N SER A 97 -13.79 -0.92 -27.46
CA SER A 97 -13.45 -0.86 -28.89
C SER A 97 -13.98 -2.06 -29.69
N LEU A 98 -13.95 -3.27 -29.12
CA LEU A 98 -14.46 -4.47 -29.78
C LEU A 98 -15.98 -4.49 -29.86
N LYS A 99 -16.68 -4.05 -28.81
CA LYS A 99 -18.14 -3.90 -28.82
C LYS A 99 -18.61 -2.91 -29.89
N ALA A 100 -17.86 -1.84 -30.14
CA ALA A 100 -18.16 -0.89 -31.19
C ALA A 100 -17.96 -1.45 -32.62
N LEU A 101 -17.12 -2.48 -32.78
CA LEU A 101 -16.82 -3.09 -34.08
C LEU A 101 -17.76 -4.27 -34.45
N ASN A 102 -18.64 -4.68 -33.54
CA ASN A 102 -19.38 -5.94 -33.57
C ASN A 102 -20.37 -6.11 -34.75
N GLU A 103 -20.52 -5.13 -35.63
CA GLU A 103 -21.48 -5.17 -36.75
C GLU A 103 -20.93 -5.78 -38.06
N GLY A 104 -19.62 -6.05 -38.19
CA GLY A 104 -19.03 -6.41 -39.51
C GLY A 104 -17.98 -7.52 -39.60
N TYR A 105 -17.71 -8.31 -38.56
CA TYR A 105 -16.58 -9.26 -38.53
C TYR A 105 -16.93 -10.65 -37.97
N SER A 106 -16.20 -11.68 -38.43
CA SER A 106 -16.35 -13.08 -37.97
C SER A 106 -15.79 -13.30 -36.55
N SER A 107 -16.57 -13.95 -35.68
CA SER A 107 -16.30 -14.26 -34.26
C SER A 107 -14.93 -14.90 -33.98
N LYS A 108 -14.44 -15.79 -34.85
CA LYS A 108 -13.16 -16.49 -34.69
C LYS A 108 -11.94 -15.57 -34.79
N ASN A 109 -12.04 -14.44 -35.49
CA ASN A 109 -10.95 -13.47 -35.62
C ASN A 109 -10.88 -12.49 -34.45
N TYR A 110 -12.01 -12.26 -33.77
CA TYR A 110 -12.11 -11.43 -32.58
C TYR A 110 -11.33 -12.02 -31.41
N VAL A 111 -11.57 -13.30 -31.12
CA VAL A 111 -10.93 -14.00 -30.00
C VAL A 111 -9.40 -14.00 -30.14
N ARG A 112 -8.88 -14.32 -31.33
CA ARG A 112 -7.42 -14.31 -31.59
C ARG A 112 -6.78 -12.92 -31.54
N LYS A 113 -7.47 -11.85 -31.94
CA LYS A 113 -6.97 -10.47 -31.83
C LYS A 113 -6.99 -9.99 -30.38
N PHE A 114 -8.05 -10.35 -29.65
CA PHE A 114 -8.22 -10.05 -28.24
C PHE A 114 -7.14 -10.70 -27.37
N LEU A 115 -6.91 -12.02 -27.55
CA LEU A 115 -5.84 -12.76 -26.86
C LEU A 115 -4.45 -12.20 -27.17
N ARG A 116 -4.21 -11.70 -28.40
CA ARG A 116 -2.96 -11.00 -28.73
C ARG A 116 -2.80 -9.66 -28.02
N ALA A 117 -3.89 -8.90 -27.91
CA ALA A 117 -3.94 -7.59 -27.27
C ALA A 117 -3.88 -7.66 -25.74
N LEU A 118 -4.08 -8.85 -25.14
CA LEU A 118 -3.96 -9.08 -23.72
C LEU A 118 -2.51 -8.90 -23.22
N HIS A 119 -2.39 -8.39 -22.00
CA HIS A 119 -1.12 -8.08 -21.35
C HIS A 119 -0.33 -9.36 -21.03
N SER A 120 1.01 -9.28 -20.97
CA SER A 120 1.89 -10.45 -20.78
C SER A 120 1.56 -11.34 -19.57
N LYS A 121 1.01 -10.76 -18.50
CA LYS A 121 0.55 -11.48 -17.30
C LYS A 121 -0.64 -12.44 -17.55
N TRP A 122 -1.38 -12.23 -18.63
CA TRP A 122 -2.50 -13.09 -19.02
C TRP A 122 -2.07 -14.19 -20.00
N ARG A 123 -0.86 -14.12 -20.57
CA ARG A 123 -0.35 -15.07 -21.58
C ARG A 123 -0.45 -16.52 -21.14
N ALA A 124 -0.11 -16.85 -19.88
CA ALA A 124 -0.18 -18.22 -19.38
C ALA A 124 -1.62 -18.77 -19.27
N LYS A 125 -2.62 -17.89 -19.12
CA LYS A 125 -4.04 -18.27 -19.13
C LYS A 125 -4.61 -18.23 -20.53
N ASP A 126 -4.14 -17.31 -21.37
CA ASP A 126 -4.51 -17.22 -22.78
C ASP A 126 -4.04 -18.46 -23.55
N THR A 127 -2.83 -18.99 -23.28
CA THR A 127 -2.34 -20.24 -23.88
C THR A 127 -3.17 -21.43 -23.44
N VAL A 128 -3.52 -21.52 -22.14
CA VAL A 128 -4.38 -22.60 -21.65
C VAL A 128 -5.78 -22.53 -22.28
N ILE A 129 -6.32 -21.34 -22.52
CA ILE A 129 -7.61 -21.16 -23.20
C ILE A 129 -7.51 -21.50 -24.69
N GLU A 130 -6.41 -21.14 -25.35
CA GLU A 130 -6.12 -21.48 -26.75
C GLU A 130 -5.91 -22.99 -26.93
N ASP A 131 -5.29 -23.66 -25.95
CA ASP A 131 -4.98 -25.10 -25.99
C ASP A 131 -6.16 -25.98 -25.53
N SER A 132 -7.07 -25.48 -24.67
CA SER A 132 -8.11 -26.31 -24.03
C SER A 132 -9.49 -26.27 -24.69
N LYS A 133 -9.78 -25.28 -25.56
CA LYS A 133 -11.09 -25.15 -26.20
C LYS A 133 -10.95 -24.72 -27.65
N ASP A 134 -11.59 -25.47 -28.55
CA ASP A 134 -11.70 -25.08 -29.96
C ASP A 134 -12.31 -23.68 -30.07
N LEU A 135 -11.54 -22.74 -30.63
CA LEU A 135 -11.88 -21.31 -30.86
C LEU A 135 -13.23 -21.09 -31.59
N THR A 136 -13.83 -22.15 -32.11
CA THR A 136 -15.13 -22.17 -32.80
C THR A 136 -16.32 -22.36 -31.85
N SER A 137 -16.11 -22.94 -30.66
CA SER A 137 -17.16 -23.22 -29.67
C SER A 137 -17.36 -22.10 -28.65
N LEU A 138 -16.35 -21.25 -28.43
CA LEU A 138 -16.38 -20.23 -27.39
C LEU A 138 -17.00 -18.93 -27.91
N SER A 139 -18.11 -18.49 -27.32
CA SER A 139 -18.67 -17.18 -27.62
C SER A 139 -17.82 -16.04 -27.02
N PHE A 140 -17.83 -14.88 -27.67
CA PHE A 140 -17.07 -13.71 -27.20
C PHE A 140 -17.54 -13.23 -25.82
N ASP A 141 -18.85 -13.28 -25.57
CA ASP A 141 -19.43 -12.90 -24.28
C ASP A 141 -19.05 -13.87 -23.16
N GLU A 142 -18.95 -15.17 -23.46
CA GLU A 142 -18.46 -16.18 -22.51
C GLU A 142 -16.98 -15.97 -22.17
N LEU A 143 -16.15 -15.59 -23.16
CA LEU A 143 -14.74 -15.23 -22.92
C LEU A 143 -14.61 -14.01 -22.00
N ILE A 144 -15.39 -12.96 -22.26
CA ILE A 144 -15.42 -11.76 -21.41
C ILE A 144 -15.89 -12.12 -20.00
N GLY A 145 -16.92 -12.96 -19.88
CA GLY A 145 -17.42 -13.46 -18.60
C GLY A 145 -16.35 -14.19 -17.79
N ASN A 146 -15.69 -15.17 -18.41
CA ASN A 146 -14.61 -15.95 -17.78
C ASN A 146 -13.45 -15.06 -17.32
N LEU A 147 -13.06 -14.07 -18.13
CA LEU A 147 -11.97 -13.16 -17.80
C LEU A 147 -12.32 -12.22 -16.65
N LYS A 148 -13.57 -11.73 -16.60
CA LYS A 148 -14.07 -10.90 -15.48
C LYS A 148 -14.15 -11.69 -14.18
N VAL A 149 -14.61 -12.94 -14.22
CA VAL A 149 -14.63 -13.83 -13.05
C VAL A 149 -13.21 -14.05 -12.53
N HIS A 150 -12.26 -14.29 -13.43
CA HIS A 150 -10.86 -14.44 -13.06
C HIS A 150 -10.26 -13.15 -12.44
N GLU A 151 -10.59 -11.98 -12.98
CA GLU A 151 -10.20 -10.70 -12.39
C GLU A 151 -10.81 -10.50 -10.98
N MET A 152 -12.07 -10.93 -10.78
CA MET A 152 -12.72 -10.91 -9.47
C MET A 152 -12.04 -11.83 -8.45
N ILE A 153 -11.62 -13.02 -8.86
CA ILE A 153 -10.89 -13.97 -8.00
C ILE A 153 -9.55 -13.35 -7.56
N ILE A 154 -8.78 -12.79 -8.50
CA ILE A 154 -7.52 -12.10 -8.17
C ILE A 154 -7.74 -10.92 -7.22
N LYS A 155 -8.84 -10.16 -7.38
CA LYS A 155 -9.18 -9.06 -6.47
C LYS A 155 -9.48 -9.56 -5.05
N LYS A 156 -10.22 -10.65 -4.91
CA LYS A 156 -10.51 -11.26 -3.60
C LYS A 156 -9.26 -11.80 -2.94
N ASP A 157 -8.42 -12.52 -3.67
CA ASP A 157 -7.14 -13.02 -3.14
C ASP A 157 -6.26 -11.86 -2.66
N PHE A 158 -6.21 -10.76 -3.42
CA PHE A 158 -5.52 -9.56 -2.99
C PHE A 158 -6.08 -8.95 -1.70
N GLU A 159 -7.39 -8.92 -1.52
CA GLU A 159 -8.02 -8.47 -0.28
C GLU A 159 -7.71 -9.38 0.92
N ILE A 160 -7.66 -10.69 0.70
CA ILE A 160 -7.28 -11.68 1.72
C ILE A 160 -5.82 -11.51 2.14
N VAL A 161 -4.90 -11.38 1.17
CA VAL A 161 -3.48 -11.15 1.46
C VAL A 161 -3.33 -9.82 2.21
N LYS A 162 -4.09 -8.78 1.84
CA LYS A 162 -4.07 -7.48 2.51
C LYS A 162 -4.53 -7.55 3.97
N ALA A 163 -5.64 -8.23 4.24
CA ALA A 163 -6.12 -8.45 5.60
C ALA A 163 -5.07 -9.20 6.46
N LYS A 164 -4.36 -10.15 5.85
CA LYS A 164 -3.28 -10.91 6.52
C LYS A 164 -2.05 -10.05 6.82
N GLY A 165 -1.69 -9.12 5.94
CA GLY A 165 -0.60 -8.14 6.17
C GLY A 165 -0.93 -7.12 7.26
N GLU A 166 -2.17 -6.61 7.28
CA GLU A 166 -2.65 -5.71 8.33
C GLU A 166 -2.60 -6.39 9.71
N MET A 167 -2.94 -7.68 9.81
CA MET A 167 -2.86 -8.49 11.04
C MET A 167 -1.43 -8.68 11.56
N ARG A 168 -0.43 -8.83 10.66
CA ARG A 168 1.00 -8.92 11.04
C ARG A 168 1.55 -7.59 11.56
N SER A 169 1.08 -6.46 11.03
CA SER A 169 1.47 -5.13 11.52
C SER A 169 0.84 -4.77 12.87
N LEU A 170 -0.31 -5.36 13.21
CA LEU A 170 -0.97 -5.21 14.52
C LEU A 170 -0.31 -6.03 15.63
N ALA A 171 0.42 -7.10 15.29
CA ALA A 171 1.11 -7.97 16.24
C ALA A 171 2.36 -7.33 16.90
N LEU A 172 2.70 -6.09 16.56
CA LEU A 172 3.80 -5.32 17.19
C LEU A 172 3.31 -4.26 18.18
N LYS A 173 2.17 -4.47 18.86
CA LYS A 173 1.94 -3.83 20.16
C LYS A 173 2.67 -4.65 21.23
N ALA A 174 3.95 -4.33 21.43
CA ALA A 174 4.64 -4.75 22.63
C ALA A 174 3.84 -4.27 23.85
N LYS A 175 3.47 -5.20 24.73
CA LYS A 175 2.96 -4.89 26.07
C LYS A 175 3.93 -3.90 26.72
N LYS A 176 3.46 -2.70 27.05
CA LYS A 176 4.05 -1.95 28.16
C LYS A 176 3.35 -2.51 29.39
N GLU A 177 4.01 -3.45 30.07
CA GLU A 177 3.66 -3.76 31.46
C GLU A 177 3.67 -2.45 32.24
N SER A 178 2.48 -2.09 32.74
CA SER A 178 2.31 -1.15 33.83
C SER A 178 3.01 -1.75 35.03
N ILE A 179 4.19 -1.24 35.34
CA ILE A 179 4.71 -1.32 36.70
C ILE A 179 4.17 -0.07 37.38
N ASP A 180 3.06 -0.28 38.10
CA ASP A 180 2.65 0.60 39.19
C ASP A 180 3.73 0.46 40.27
N GLU A 181 4.59 1.46 40.40
CA GLU A 181 5.26 1.71 41.67
C GLU A 181 4.56 2.90 42.33
N GLU A 182 3.73 2.56 43.31
CA GLU A 182 3.34 3.44 44.40
C GLU A 182 4.61 3.97 45.08
N CYS A 183 4.95 5.24 44.87
CA CYS A 183 5.90 5.92 45.74
C CYS A 183 5.12 6.41 46.96
N SER A 184 5.06 5.57 47.99
CA SER A 184 4.68 5.97 49.34
C SER A 184 5.71 6.98 49.86
N THR A 185 5.39 8.27 49.83
CA THR A 185 6.05 9.25 50.70
C THR A 185 5.39 9.17 52.07
N SER A 186 5.95 8.34 52.96
CA SER A 186 5.75 8.44 54.40
C SER A 186 6.77 9.41 55.00
N GLU A 187 6.29 10.17 55.97
CA GLU A 187 6.91 11.29 56.69
C GLU A 187 8.30 11.04 57.26
N SER A 188 9.06 12.14 57.39
CA SER A 188 9.90 12.37 58.57
C SER A 188 9.78 13.84 58.97
N GLU A 189 9.32 14.03 60.20
CA GLU A 189 9.26 15.25 60.99
C GLU A 189 10.63 15.92 61.12
N ASP A 190 10.67 17.23 61.36
CA ASP A 190 11.60 17.84 62.33
C ASP A 190 11.11 19.25 62.70
N GLU A 191 10.91 19.45 64.01
CA GLU A 191 10.62 20.72 64.67
C GLU A 191 11.91 21.55 64.89
N GLU A 192 11.81 22.87 64.67
CA GLU A 192 12.16 23.96 65.63
C GLU A 192 11.79 25.33 65.03
#